data_AF-A0A2D9F1K8-F1
#
_entry.id   AF-A0A2D9F1K8-F1
#
_cell.length_a   1.000
_cell.length_b   1.000
_cell.length_c   1.000
_cell.angle_alpha   90.00
_cell.angle_beta   90.00
_cell.angle_gamma   90.00
#
_symmetry.space_group_name_H-M   'P 1'
#
loop_
_entity.id
_entity.type
_entity.pdbx_description
1 polymer ?
#
loop_
_entity_poly.entity_id
_entity_poly.type
_entity_poly.pdbx_seq_one_letter_code
_entity_poly.pdbx_strand_id
1 'polypeptide(L)'
;MAESDNNRAWLKPFIKNLMPTFREVVIMSAFINLVALATPVFSMQVFDRVVFHKGISTLWGLVIGMIAVIIFDLVLKLARSRVMQTVALRVDVLVGRQLFDKLMSLPLSELESKPSGHWQGLFRDVDTVRNTLSGGSAVLITDLPFVVMFLVLIITIAPPVAPVLLVILPLFMFVAWKSGNVMAEANQEERKSSISRDQLIAEMIQGRTTIKALALDQAMRPHWEQSHADNIEKSAVRGAKTDFYSNLGGSLTMCTTLLMTTVGALAIVNQEMTMGSLIAANMLSGRLLGPLNQLVNQWRTFNSFKQSADRLGQTFDTISERTEAEVVLDAPKGELRTENVVFSYGEAAKPILNNVTVTLPAGGIHALVGRNGSGKTTLLKVLQGLYRPISGRVLLDGADIAQFTRHELADWMGYVPQECVLFAGTVRDNIAHRHADATDEQVIKAATHAGVHHFIIDLPDGYATDIGEAGSRLSGGQRQRIAIARALLGDPAVLMMDEPSASLDRQAEQALRETLRELAKVRSVILVTHSPILLAACDDLVALDQGRVALAGPSAEILPRLFGQNPLPPMEEPPKGNDKKDGGQKPDAKQAGGAPQSKPAPQDAKAQDTKPQGSPQGA
;
A
#
# COMPACT_ATOMS: atom_id res chain seq x y z
N MET A 1 -24.24 8.36 8.88
CA MET A 1 -24.51 7.03 9.49
C MET A 1 -25.02 6.02 8.47
N ALA A 2 -25.94 6.36 7.56
CA ALA A 2 -26.42 5.43 6.51
C ALA A 2 -25.33 4.97 5.52
N GLU A 3 -24.46 5.88 5.06
CA GLU A 3 -23.36 5.57 4.14
C GLU A 3 -22.25 4.73 4.79
N SER A 4 -21.97 4.96 6.09
CA SER A 4 -21.01 4.16 6.87
C SER A 4 -21.51 2.76 7.20
N ASP A 5 -22.83 2.54 7.28
CA ASP A 5 -23.39 1.19 7.47
C ASP A 5 -23.31 0.36 6.18
N ASN A 6 -23.31 1.01 5.01
CA ASN A 6 -23.13 0.34 3.73
C ASN A 6 -21.69 -0.19 3.58
N ASN A 7 -20.69 0.63 3.91
CA ASN A 7 -19.26 0.26 3.80
C ASN A 7 -18.84 -0.89 4.75
N ARG A 8 -19.68 -1.32 5.70
CA ARG A 8 -19.42 -2.48 6.56
C ARG A 8 -20.25 -3.70 6.19
N ALA A 9 -21.04 -3.65 5.13
CA ALA A 9 -21.85 -4.76 4.67
C ALA A 9 -21.00 -6.01 4.36
N TRP A 10 -19.78 -5.81 3.86
CA TRP A 10 -18.82 -6.88 3.58
C TRP A 10 -18.49 -7.72 4.83
N LEU A 11 -18.53 -7.16 6.05
CA LEU A 11 -18.24 -7.90 7.28
C LEU A 11 -19.32 -8.91 7.64
N LYS A 12 -20.58 -8.69 7.24
CA LYS A 12 -21.72 -9.55 7.62
C LYS A 12 -21.51 -11.03 7.23
N PRO A 13 -21.16 -11.37 5.98
CA PRO A 13 -20.89 -12.76 5.61
C PRO A 13 -19.71 -13.36 6.38
N PHE A 14 -18.65 -12.59 6.64
CA PHE A 14 -17.50 -13.06 7.43
C PHE A 14 -17.90 -13.37 8.87
N ILE A 15 -18.57 -12.44 9.56
CA ILE A 15 -19.03 -12.62 10.94
C ILE A 15 -19.99 -13.81 11.03
N LYS A 16 -20.85 -14.03 10.02
CA LYS A 16 -21.75 -15.18 9.96
C LYS A 16 -20.98 -16.51 9.91
N ASN A 17 -19.90 -16.59 9.13
CA ASN A 17 -19.03 -17.78 9.07
C ASN A 17 -18.27 -18.04 10.38
N LEU A 18 -17.99 -16.99 11.15
CA LEU A 18 -17.30 -17.11 12.45
C LEU A 18 -18.25 -17.44 13.61
N MET A 19 -19.57 -17.26 13.42
CA MET A 19 -20.57 -17.40 14.46
C MET A 19 -20.57 -18.78 15.16
N PRO A 20 -20.39 -19.93 14.49
CA PRO A 20 -20.33 -21.23 15.16
C PRO A 20 -19.18 -21.30 16.17
N THR A 21 -17.98 -20.86 15.77
CA THR A 21 -16.82 -20.82 16.66
C THR A 21 -16.97 -19.78 17.76
N PHE A 22 -17.59 -18.64 17.48
CA PHE A 22 -17.89 -17.65 18.51
C PHE A 22 -18.87 -18.21 19.57
N ARG A 23 -19.84 -19.03 19.17
CA ARG A 23 -20.72 -19.75 20.11
C ARG A 23 -19.94 -20.72 20.99
N GLU A 24 -18.99 -21.48 20.44
CA GLU A 24 -18.10 -22.34 21.23
C GLU A 24 -17.30 -21.53 22.26
N VAL A 25 -16.75 -20.39 21.86
CA VAL A 25 -16.03 -19.49 22.77
C VAL A 25 -16.95 -18.96 23.88
N VAL A 26 -18.17 -18.54 23.55
CA VAL A 26 -19.15 -18.08 24.55
C VAL A 26 -19.47 -19.19 25.55
N ILE A 27 -19.62 -20.44 25.10
CA ILE A 27 -19.82 -21.60 25.97
C ILE A 27 -18.59 -21.81 26.87
N MET A 28 -17.37 -21.79 26.33
CA MET A 28 -16.15 -21.89 27.14
C MET A 28 -16.03 -20.75 28.14
N SER A 29 -16.35 -19.51 27.75
CA SER A 29 -16.41 -18.35 28.63
C SER A 29 -17.45 -18.55 29.74
N ALA A 30 -18.59 -19.19 29.46
CA ALA A 30 -19.57 -19.56 30.48
C ALA A 30 -18.97 -20.51 31.52
N PHE A 31 -18.29 -21.58 31.10
CA PHE A 31 -17.62 -22.51 32.01
C PHE A 31 -16.51 -21.83 32.82
N ILE A 32 -15.69 -20.98 32.19
CA ILE A 32 -14.63 -20.22 32.87
C ILE A 32 -15.23 -19.30 33.95
N ASN A 33 -16.29 -18.57 33.61
CA ASN A 33 -16.96 -17.67 34.55
C ASN A 33 -17.72 -18.43 35.66
N LEU A 34 -18.21 -19.64 35.39
CA LEU A 34 -18.79 -20.52 36.41
C LEU A 34 -17.73 -21.06 37.37
N VAL A 35 -16.62 -21.59 36.84
CA VAL A 35 -15.48 -22.09 37.63
C VAL A 35 -14.87 -20.98 38.49
N ALA A 36 -14.89 -19.74 37.99
CA ALA A 36 -14.46 -18.57 38.74
C ALA A 36 -15.23 -18.32 40.05
N LEU A 37 -16.45 -18.84 40.21
CA LEU A 37 -17.23 -18.76 41.45
C LEU A 37 -16.65 -19.63 42.57
N ALA A 38 -15.78 -20.58 42.25
CA ALA A 38 -15.16 -21.44 43.23
C ALA A 38 -14.27 -20.66 44.22
N THR A 39 -13.55 -19.62 43.79
CA THR A 39 -12.70 -18.82 44.70
C THR A 39 -13.52 -18.07 45.76
N PRO A 40 -14.57 -17.31 45.39
CA PRO A 40 -15.46 -16.68 46.38
C PRO A 40 -16.12 -17.69 47.33
N VAL A 41 -16.61 -18.82 46.80
CA VAL A 41 -17.25 -19.87 47.62
C VAL A 41 -16.24 -20.52 48.57
N PHE A 42 -15.02 -20.81 48.10
CA PHE A 42 -13.93 -21.31 48.94
C PHE A 42 -13.64 -20.35 50.09
N SER A 43 -13.43 -19.07 49.81
CA SER A 43 -13.19 -18.05 50.84
C SER A 43 -14.35 -17.97 51.82
N MET A 44 -15.60 -17.95 51.34
CA MET A 44 -16.79 -17.92 52.19
C MET A 44 -16.82 -19.11 53.16
N GLN A 45 -16.57 -20.33 52.69
CA GLN A 45 -16.54 -21.53 53.53
C GLN A 45 -15.38 -21.53 54.54
N VAL A 46 -14.22 -21.00 54.16
CA VAL A 46 -13.08 -20.88 55.07
C VAL A 46 -13.42 -19.92 56.21
N PHE A 47 -13.92 -18.73 55.90
CA PHE A 47 -14.21 -17.70 56.90
C PHE A 47 -15.44 -18.02 57.76
N ASP A 48 -16.51 -18.55 57.18
CA ASP A 48 -17.73 -18.83 57.95
C ASP A 48 -17.64 -20.17 58.72
N ARG A 49 -16.93 -21.18 58.18
CA ARG A 49 -16.93 -22.53 58.76
C ARG A 49 -15.59 -22.92 59.40
N VAL A 50 -14.48 -22.77 58.71
CA VAL A 50 -13.17 -23.27 59.19
C VAL A 50 -12.62 -22.43 60.34
N VAL A 51 -12.67 -21.09 60.22
CA VAL A 51 -12.17 -20.16 61.24
C VAL A 51 -12.94 -20.31 62.55
N PHE A 52 -14.27 -20.41 62.48
CA PHE A 52 -15.11 -20.52 63.67
C PHE A 52 -15.09 -21.91 64.32
N HIS A 53 -15.00 -23.00 63.54
CA HIS A 53 -15.12 -24.37 64.06
C HIS A 53 -13.79 -25.13 64.18
N LYS A 54 -12.64 -24.49 63.91
CA LYS A 54 -11.29 -25.11 63.92
C LYS A 54 -11.20 -26.40 63.07
N GLY A 55 -11.95 -26.47 61.98
CA GLY A 55 -12.05 -27.66 61.12
C GLY A 55 -10.88 -27.82 60.13
N ILE A 56 -9.68 -28.15 60.63
CA ILE A 56 -8.45 -28.28 59.82
C ILE A 56 -8.58 -29.36 58.73
N SER A 57 -9.29 -30.46 58.99
CA SER A 57 -9.53 -31.51 57.99
C SER A 57 -10.36 -31.01 56.79
N THR A 58 -11.41 -30.23 57.05
CA THR A 58 -12.24 -29.61 56.01
C THR A 58 -11.44 -28.61 55.17
N LEU A 59 -10.50 -27.88 55.81
CA LEU A 59 -9.62 -26.95 55.11
C LEU A 59 -8.75 -27.66 54.07
N TRP A 60 -8.10 -28.77 54.43
CA TRP A 60 -7.28 -29.53 53.49
C TRP A 60 -8.09 -30.05 52.30
N GLY A 61 -9.31 -30.55 52.54
CA GLY A 61 -10.22 -30.97 51.47
C GLY A 61 -10.59 -29.82 50.52
N LEU A 62 -10.92 -28.65 51.07
CA LEU A 62 -11.21 -27.45 50.29
C LEU A 62 -10.00 -26.95 49.48
N VAL A 63 -8.80 -27.00 50.05
CA VAL A 63 -7.56 -26.58 49.38
C VAL A 63 -7.24 -27.49 48.19
N ILE A 64 -7.32 -28.81 48.37
CA ILE A 64 -7.09 -29.78 47.28
C ILE A 64 -8.12 -29.55 46.15
N GLY A 65 -9.40 -29.39 46.50
CA GLY A 65 -10.45 -29.06 45.54
C GLY A 65 -10.17 -27.75 44.80
N MET A 66 -9.71 -26.72 45.52
CA MET A 66 -9.39 -25.42 44.94
C MET A 66 -8.19 -25.47 43.98
N ILE A 67 -7.16 -26.25 44.29
CA ILE A 67 -6.03 -26.48 43.39
C ILE A 67 -6.52 -27.16 42.09
N ALA A 68 -7.38 -28.17 42.20
CA ALA A 68 -7.97 -28.82 41.03
C ALA A 68 -8.79 -27.85 40.17
N VAL A 69 -9.59 -26.98 40.80
CA VAL A 69 -10.34 -25.91 40.12
C VAL A 69 -9.39 -24.92 39.41
N ILE A 70 -8.31 -24.49 40.05
CA ILE A 70 -7.33 -23.55 39.43
C ILE A 70 -6.67 -24.19 38.20
N ILE A 71 -6.28 -25.47 38.29
CA ILE A 71 -5.72 -26.20 37.15
C ILE A 71 -6.76 -26.30 36.03
N PHE A 72 -8.01 -26.64 36.36
CA PHE A 72 -9.09 -26.74 35.39
C PHE A 72 -9.41 -25.38 34.71
N ASP A 73 -9.44 -24.29 35.47
CA ASP A 73 -9.60 -22.92 34.95
C ASP A 73 -8.47 -22.55 33.98
N LEU A 74 -7.22 -22.89 34.30
CA LEU A 74 -6.08 -22.68 33.41
C LEU A 74 -6.24 -23.47 32.10
N VAL A 75 -6.62 -24.76 32.19
CA VAL A 75 -6.86 -25.60 31.01
C VAL A 75 -7.96 -25.03 30.13
N LEU A 76 -9.09 -24.58 30.71
CA LEU A 76 -10.18 -23.95 29.96
C LEU A 76 -9.73 -22.64 29.29
N LYS A 77 -8.97 -21.80 29.99
CA LYS A 77 -8.43 -20.56 29.41
C LYS A 77 -7.48 -20.82 28.24
N LEU A 78 -6.61 -21.82 28.38
CA LEU A 78 -5.70 -22.24 27.29
C LEU A 78 -6.47 -22.82 26.10
N ALA A 79 -7.51 -23.64 26.35
CA ALA A 79 -8.38 -24.17 25.31
C ALA A 79 -9.10 -23.04 24.56
N ARG A 80 -9.72 -22.10 25.28
CA ARG A 80 -10.37 -20.92 24.71
C ARG A 80 -9.40 -20.09 23.87
N SER A 81 -8.17 -19.89 24.35
CA SER A 81 -7.13 -19.16 23.63
C SER A 81 -6.77 -19.83 22.30
N ARG A 82 -6.63 -21.17 22.27
CA ARG A 82 -6.36 -21.92 21.02
C ARG A 82 -7.51 -21.84 20.01
N VAL A 83 -8.76 -21.95 20.49
CA VAL A 83 -9.94 -21.76 19.62
C VAL A 83 -9.93 -20.36 19.01
N MET A 84 -9.60 -19.34 19.81
CA MET A 84 -9.55 -17.98 19.32
C MET A 84 -8.38 -17.72 18.35
N GLN A 85 -7.24 -18.38 18.53
CA GLN A 85 -6.14 -18.36 17.52
C GLN A 85 -6.58 -18.98 16.19
N THR A 86 -7.43 -20.01 16.23
CA THR A 86 -7.99 -20.60 14.99
C THR A 86 -8.89 -19.61 14.26
N VAL A 87 -9.68 -18.82 15.01
CA VAL A 87 -10.46 -17.71 14.44
C VAL A 87 -9.53 -16.67 13.81
N ALA A 88 -8.43 -16.32 14.49
CA ALA A 88 -7.45 -15.35 13.97
C ALA A 88 -6.92 -15.76 12.59
N LEU A 89 -6.46 -17.02 12.47
CA LEU A 89 -5.91 -17.56 11.21
C LEU A 89 -6.96 -17.57 10.09
N ARG A 90 -8.21 -17.93 10.40
CA ARG A 90 -9.30 -17.92 9.40
C ARG A 90 -9.60 -16.51 8.92
N VAL A 91 -9.65 -15.52 9.82
CA VAL A 91 -9.87 -14.11 9.44
C VAL A 91 -8.72 -13.62 8.58
N ASP A 92 -7.48 -13.93 8.95
CA ASP A 92 -6.28 -13.52 8.21
C ASP A 92 -6.28 -14.05 6.78
N VAL A 93 -6.51 -15.36 6.60
CA VAL A 93 -6.54 -15.99 5.28
C VAL A 93 -7.70 -15.45 4.43
N LEU A 94 -8.89 -15.31 4.99
CA LEU A 94 -10.07 -14.88 4.23
C LEU A 94 -9.99 -13.41 3.82
N VAL A 95 -9.73 -12.51 4.77
CA VAL A 95 -9.69 -11.06 4.51
C VAL A 95 -8.41 -10.70 3.76
N GLY A 96 -7.27 -11.31 4.11
CA GLY A 96 -6.00 -11.10 3.43
C GLY A 96 -6.06 -11.52 1.96
N ARG A 97 -6.62 -12.71 1.68
CA ARG A 97 -6.83 -13.15 0.29
C ARG A 97 -7.79 -12.24 -0.47
N GLN A 98 -8.92 -11.87 0.13
CA GLN A 98 -9.88 -10.98 -0.51
C GLN A 98 -9.25 -9.61 -0.84
N LEU A 99 -8.42 -9.07 0.06
CA LEU A 99 -7.70 -7.82 -0.19
C LEU A 99 -6.66 -7.98 -1.31
N PHE A 100 -5.92 -9.08 -1.33
CA PHE A 100 -4.98 -9.37 -2.40
C PHE A 100 -5.68 -9.48 -3.76
N ASP A 101 -6.71 -10.31 -3.85
CA ASP A 101 -7.49 -10.52 -5.08
C ASP A 101 -8.12 -9.20 -5.53
N LYS A 102 -8.64 -8.39 -4.58
CA LYS A 102 -9.19 -7.07 -4.90
C LYS A 102 -8.11 -6.14 -5.45
N LEU A 103 -6.97 -6.01 -4.78
CA LEU A 103 -5.89 -5.12 -5.19
C LEU A 103 -5.40 -5.44 -6.61
N MET A 104 -5.25 -6.73 -6.93
CA MET A 104 -4.85 -7.19 -8.27
C MET A 104 -5.92 -6.96 -9.34
N SER A 105 -7.18 -6.80 -8.93
CA SER A 105 -8.29 -6.48 -9.83
C SER A 105 -8.54 -4.99 -9.99
N LEU A 106 -7.87 -4.10 -9.26
CA LEU A 106 -8.14 -2.66 -9.37
C LEU A 106 -7.49 -2.06 -10.63
N PRO A 107 -8.14 -1.11 -11.32
CA PRO A 107 -7.54 -0.42 -12.45
C PRO A 107 -6.25 0.31 -12.08
N LEU A 108 -5.26 0.31 -12.98
CA LEU A 108 -3.96 0.95 -12.71
C LEU A 108 -4.09 2.43 -12.32
N SER A 109 -5.05 3.16 -12.92
CA SER A 109 -5.29 4.57 -12.59
C SER A 109 -5.68 4.78 -11.12
N GLU A 110 -6.38 3.82 -10.51
CA GLU A 110 -6.75 3.87 -9.09
C GLU A 110 -5.55 3.51 -8.21
N LEU A 111 -4.71 2.57 -8.65
CA LEU A 111 -3.50 2.19 -7.93
C LEU A 111 -2.48 3.34 -7.89
N GLU A 112 -2.31 4.06 -8.99
CA GLU A 112 -1.39 5.19 -9.11
C GLU A 112 -1.92 6.49 -8.49
N SER A 113 -3.24 6.62 -8.27
CA SER A 113 -3.82 7.82 -7.63
C SER A 113 -3.50 7.91 -6.14
N LYS A 114 -3.10 6.80 -5.52
CA LYS A 114 -2.80 6.70 -4.08
C LYS A 114 -1.34 6.31 -3.84
N PRO A 115 -0.67 6.90 -2.82
CA PRO A 115 0.70 6.52 -2.48
C PRO A 115 0.83 5.06 -2.05
N SER A 116 2.02 4.47 -2.22
CA SER A 116 2.32 3.09 -1.78
C SER A 116 2.03 2.83 -0.29
N GLY A 117 2.28 3.83 0.57
CA GLY A 117 1.98 3.75 2.00
C GLY A 117 0.48 3.60 2.33
N HIS A 118 -0.42 4.05 1.44
CA HIS A 118 -1.86 3.81 1.59
C HIS A 118 -2.18 2.31 1.48
N TRP A 119 -1.65 1.66 0.44
CA TRP A 119 -1.85 0.24 0.18
C TRP A 119 -1.23 -0.64 1.28
N GLN A 120 -0.04 -0.30 1.76
CA GLN A 120 0.56 -0.95 2.95
C GLN A 120 -0.31 -0.78 4.20
N GLY A 121 -0.91 0.40 4.37
CA GLY A 121 -1.84 0.69 5.46
C GLY A 121 -3.06 -0.24 5.46
N LEU A 122 -3.60 -0.61 4.28
CA LEU A 122 -4.72 -1.53 4.17
C LEU A 122 -4.37 -2.96 4.61
N PHE A 123 -3.16 -3.45 4.33
CA PHE A 123 -2.72 -4.74 4.88
C PHE A 123 -2.62 -4.71 6.41
N ARG A 124 -2.15 -3.59 7.00
CA ARG A 124 -2.17 -3.40 8.46
C ARG A 124 -3.60 -3.26 9.02
N ASP A 125 -4.53 -2.78 8.22
CA ASP A 125 -5.94 -2.72 8.60
C ASP A 125 -6.55 -4.13 8.71
N VAL A 126 -6.10 -5.10 7.90
CA VAL A 126 -6.44 -6.53 8.04
C VAL A 126 -5.96 -7.07 9.39
N ASP A 127 -4.73 -6.77 9.80
CA ASP A 127 -4.22 -7.15 11.13
C ASP A 127 -5.08 -6.56 12.26
N THR A 128 -5.55 -5.32 12.09
CA THR A 128 -6.41 -4.65 13.07
C THR A 128 -7.77 -5.35 13.18
N VAL A 129 -8.36 -5.73 12.04
CA VAL A 129 -9.60 -6.52 11.97
C VAL A 129 -9.41 -7.87 12.65
N ARG A 130 -8.35 -8.61 12.29
CA ARG A 130 -7.99 -9.89 12.90
C ARG A 130 -7.85 -9.76 14.41
N ASN A 131 -6.98 -8.88 14.89
CA ASN A 131 -6.67 -8.73 16.31
C ASN A 131 -7.89 -8.30 17.14
N THR A 132 -8.85 -7.58 16.55
CA THR A 132 -10.08 -7.20 17.26
C THR A 132 -11.05 -8.37 17.36
N LEU A 133 -11.22 -9.14 16.29
CA LEU A 133 -12.15 -10.28 16.22
C LEU A 133 -11.62 -11.55 16.91
N SER A 134 -10.32 -11.67 17.11
CA SER A 134 -9.69 -12.84 17.75
C SER A 134 -8.85 -12.52 19.00
N GLY A 135 -8.69 -11.25 19.37
CA GLY A 135 -7.88 -10.84 20.50
C GLY A 135 -8.66 -10.63 21.79
N GLY A 136 -8.07 -9.87 22.71
CA GLY A 136 -8.69 -9.53 24.00
C GLY A 136 -10.02 -8.80 23.87
N SER A 137 -10.23 -8.03 22.79
CA SER A 137 -11.51 -7.35 22.53
C SER A 137 -12.65 -8.34 22.27
N ALA A 138 -12.39 -9.42 21.52
CA ALA A 138 -13.39 -10.46 21.28
C ALA A 138 -13.72 -11.23 22.56
N VAL A 139 -12.70 -11.59 23.35
CA VAL A 139 -12.89 -12.22 24.66
C VAL A 139 -13.75 -11.35 25.57
N LEU A 140 -13.49 -10.03 25.61
CA LEU A 140 -14.29 -9.09 26.37
C LEU A 140 -15.77 -9.08 25.97
N ILE A 141 -16.07 -9.10 24.67
CA ILE A 141 -17.45 -9.21 24.17
C ILE A 141 -18.10 -10.51 24.64
N THR A 142 -17.35 -11.62 24.69
CA THR A 142 -17.88 -12.90 25.20
C THR A 142 -18.06 -12.92 26.72
N ASP A 143 -17.27 -12.16 27.47
CA ASP A 143 -17.31 -12.13 28.93
C ASP A 143 -18.34 -11.12 29.48
N LEU A 144 -18.70 -10.09 28.70
CA LEU A 144 -19.66 -9.04 29.07
C LEU A 144 -21.03 -9.53 29.57
N PRO A 145 -21.69 -10.51 28.95
CA PRO A 145 -22.97 -11.03 29.44
C PRO A 145 -22.91 -11.57 30.87
N PHE A 146 -21.75 -12.08 31.30
CA PHE A 146 -21.56 -12.64 32.65
C PHE A 146 -21.43 -11.57 33.73
N VAL A 147 -21.25 -10.29 33.37
CA VAL A 147 -21.33 -9.15 34.32
C VAL A 147 -22.71 -9.14 35.01
N VAL A 148 -23.78 -9.39 34.26
CA VAL A 148 -25.15 -9.46 34.84
C VAL A 148 -25.27 -10.65 35.79
N MET A 149 -24.70 -11.80 35.44
CA MET A 149 -24.68 -12.98 36.31
C MET A 149 -23.97 -12.69 37.63
N PHE A 150 -22.78 -12.07 37.61
CA PHE A 150 -22.06 -11.70 38.83
C PHE A 150 -22.82 -10.66 39.66
N LEU A 151 -23.49 -9.69 39.01
CA LEU A 151 -24.32 -8.71 39.71
C LEU A 151 -25.47 -9.39 40.47
N VAL A 152 -26.23 -10.27 39.81
CA VAL A 152 -27.32 -11.04 40.45
C VAL A 152 -26.78 -11.88 41.61
N LEU A 153 -25.65 -12.54 41.41
CA LEU A 153 -25.05 -13.39 42.44
C LEU A 153 -24.61 -12.56 43.66
N ILE A 154 -24.05 -11.36 43.48
CA ILE A 154 -23.72 -10.46 44.61
C ILE A 154 -24.97 -10.00 45.34
N ILE A 155 -26.03 -9.63 44.60
CA ILE A 155 -27.32 -9.22 45.21
C ILE A 155 -27.90 -10.34 46.08
N THR A 156 -27.78 -11.60 45.64
CA THR A 156 -28.28 -12.75 46.41
C THR A 156 -27.42 -13.12 47.62
N ILE A 157 -26.09 -13.01 47.52
CA ILE A 157 -25.16 -13.41 48.60
C ILE A 157 -25.03 -12.31 49.67
N ALA A 158 -25.00 -11.04 49.28
CA ALA A 158 -24.80 -9.90 50.18
C ALA A 158 -25.77 -8.74 49.87
N PRO A 159 -27.09 -8.91 50.11
CA PRO A 159 -28.09 -7.90 49.77
C PRO A 159 -27.80 -6.48 50.32
N PRO A 160 -27.30 -6.29 51.56
CA PRO A 160 -27.05 -4.95 52.08
C PRO A 160 -25.94 -4.17 51.34
N VAL A 161 -25.03 -4.86 50.63
CA VAL A 161 -23.96 -4.20 49.84
C VAL A 161 -24.41 -3.89 48.41
N ALA A 162 -25.49 -4.51 47.92
CA ALA A 162 -25.99 -4.34 46.56
C ALA A 162 -26.25 -2.87 46.14
N PRO A 163 -26.81 -1.99 46.99
CA PRO A 163 -27.04 -0.58 46.62
C PRO A 163 -25.75 0.14 46.22
N VAL A 164 -24.63 -0.20 46.85
CA VAL A 164 -23.31 0.37 46.52
C VAL A 164 -22.95 0.08 45.06
N LEU A 165 -23.15 -1.16 44.60
CA LEU A 165 -22.89 -1.53 43.20
C LEU A 165 -23.85 -0.86 42.23
N LEU A 166 -25.14 -0.76 42.58
CA LEU A 166 -26.14 -0.13 41.73
C LEU A 166 -25.86 1.35 41.48
N VAL A 167 -25.17 2.04 42.41
CA VAL A 167 -24.72 3.43 42.22
C VAL A 167 -23.39 3.50 41.45
N ILE A 168 -22.45 2.61 41.74
CA ILE A 168 -21.11 2.62 41.14
C ILE A 168 -21.15 2.19 39.68
N LEU A 169 -21.99 1.21 39.29
CA LEU A 169 -22.06 0.70 37.93
C LEU A 169 -22.43 1.80 36.89
N PRO A 170 -23.49 2.61 37.08
CA PRO A 170 -23.77 3.74 36.19
C PRO A 170 -22.63 4.76 36.13
N LEU A 171 -22.02 5.08 37.27
CA LEU A 171 -20.87 6.00 37.33
C LEU A 171 -19.69 5.45 36.52
N PHE A 172 -19.44 4.15 36.62
CA PHE A 172 -18.41 3.45 35.86
C PHE A 172 -18.71 3.51 34.34
N MET A 173 -19.94 3.21 33.94
CA MET A 173 -20.35 3.29 32.53
C MET A 173 -20.22 4.72 31.97
N PHE A 174 -20.55 5.73 32.76
CA PHE A 174 -20.38 7.13 32.37
C PHE A 174 -18.90 7.50 32.14
N VAL A 175 -18.01 7.09 33.04
CA VAL A 175 -16.56 7.27 32.88
C VAL A 175 -16.06 6.58 31.61
N ALA A 176 -16.48 5.33 31.38
CA ALA A 176 -16.09 4.56 30.20
C ALA A 176 -16.51 5.24 28.90
N TRP A 177 -17.76 5.70 28.84
CA TRP A 177 -18.31 6.41 27.67
C TRP A 177 -17.58 7.73 27.41
N LYS A 178 -17.40 8.56 28.44
CA LYS A 178 -16.70 9.85 28.33
C LYS A 178 -15.24 9.67 27.92
N SER A 179 -14.54 8.70 28.52
CA SER A 179 -13.18 8.32 28.15
C SER A 179 -13.11 7.96 26.67
N GLY A 180 -14.03 7.12 26.21
CA GLY A 180 -14.06 6.65 24.83
C GLY A 180 -14.15 7.76 23.78
N ASN A 181 -14.97 8.78 24.01
CA ASN A 181 -15.12 9.92 23.09
C ASN A 181 -13.87 10.82 23.09
N VAL A 182 -13.37 11.18 24.27
CA VAL A 182 -12.17 12.03 24.41
C VAL A 182 -10.92 11.35 23.84
N MET A 183 -10.82 10.03 24.01
CA MET A 183 -9.74 9.23 23.44
C MET A 183 -9.83 9.14 21.92
N ALA A 184 -11.02 9.11 21.33
CA ALA A 184 -11.18 8.99 19.87
C ALA A 184 -10.52 10.18 19.14
N GLU A 185 -10.76 11.40 19.60
CA GLU A 185 -10.16 12.62 19.05
C GLU A 185 -8.64 12.64 19.24
N ALA A 186 -8.16 12.34 20.45
CA ALA A 186 -6.72 12.31 20.74
C ALA A 186 -5.96 11.26 19.92
N ASN A 187 -6.56 10.09 19.69
CA ASN A 187 -5.99 9.05 18.82
C ASN A 187 -5.94 9.49 17.35
N GLN A 188 -6.94 10.24 16.88
CA GLN A 188 -6.98 10.71 15.50
C GLN A 188 -5.90 11.77 15.23
N GLU A 189 -5.69 12.70 16.16
CA GLU A 189 -4.61 13.69 16.07
C GLU A 189 -3.22 13.04 16.08
N GLU A 190 -2.95 12.14 17.04
CA GLU A 190 -1.69 11.38 17.09
C GLU A 190 -1.48 10.61 15.79
N ARG A 191 -2.50 9.88 15.30
CA ARG A 191 -2.38 9.08 14.07
C ARG A 191 -2.02 9.94 12.86
N LYS A 192 -2.60 11.14 12.74
CA LYS A 192 -2.29 12.07 11.65
C LYS A 192 -0.82 12.51 11.70
N SER A 193 -0.33 12.88 12.88
CA SER A 193 1.07 13.25 13.09
C SER A 193 2.02 12.07 12.82
N SER A 194 1.68 10.87 13.30
CA SER A 194 2.45 9.65 13.07
C SER A 194 2.56 9.29 11.59
N ILE A 195 1.46 9.39 10.82
CA ILE A 195 1.49 9.12 9.37
C ILE A 195 2.40 10.11 8.66
N SER A 196 2.30 11.41 8.98
CA SER A 196 3.14 12.45 8.39
C SER A 196 4.63 12.22 8.69
N ARG A 197 4.96 11.81 9.92
CA ARG A 197 6.33 11.47 10.32
C ARG A 197 6.86 10.26 9.56
N ASP A 198 6.07 9.19 9.48
CA ASP A 198 6.47 7.96 8.81
C ASP A 198 6.66 8.20 7.29
N GLN A 199 5.84 9.07 6.68
CA GLN A 199 6.03 9.53 5.30
C GLN A 199 7.36 10.26 5.10
N LEU A 200 7.70 11.22 5.97
CA LEU A 200 8.97 11.93 5.91
C LEU A 200 10.17 10.98 6.05
N ILE A 201 10.08 9.98 6.94
CA ILE A 201 11.12 8.95 7.09
C ILE A 201 11.24 8.11 5.80
N ALA A 202 10.12 7.72 5.19
CA ALA A 202 10.13 6.97 3.94
C ALA A 202 10.79 7.77 2.80
N GLU A 203 10.46 9.06 2.68
CA GLU A 203 11.09 9.98 1.72
C GLU A 203 12.59 10.11 1.94
N MET A 204 13.03 10.24 3.21
CA MET A 204 14.46 10.28 3.54
C MET A 204 15.20 8.99 3.17
N ILE A 205 14.59 7.82 3.41
CA ILE A 205 15.18 6.51 3.06
C ILE A 205 15.25 6.34 1.54
N GLN A 206 14.20 6.74 0.83
CA GLN A 206 14.14 6.71 -0.63
C GLN A 206 15.18 7.67 -1.24
N GLY A 207 15.30 8.88 -0.69
CA GLY A 207 16.25 9.93 -1.08
C GLY A 207 17.64 9.83 -0.45
N ARG A 208 18.01 8.71 0.18
CA ARG A 208 19.24 8.57 0.99
C ARG A 208 20.52 8.95 0.24
N THR A 209 20.60 8.59 -1.04
CA THR A 209 21.76 8.91 -1.89
C THR A 209 21.87 10.41 -2.10
N THR A 210 20.76 11.08 -2.40
CA THR A 210 20.69 12.53 -2.58
C THR A 210 21.06 13.26 -1.30
N ILE A 211 20.52 12.82 -0.15
CA ILE A 211 20.85 13.41 1.15
C ILE A 211 22.35 13.32 1.44
N LYS A 212 22.97 12.17 1.16
CA LYS A 212 24.41 11.98 1.37
C LYS A 212 25.26 12.74 0.36
N ALA A 213 24.90 12.72 -0.92
CA ALA A 213 25.65 13.37 -1.99
C ALA A 213 25.65 14.90 -1.86
N LEU A 214 24.53 15.48 -1.39
CA LEU A 214 24.35 16.91 -1.24
C LEU A 214 24.52 17.41 0.21
N ALA A 215 24.90 16.53 1.15
CA ALA A 215 25.05 16.83 2.57
C ALA A 215 23.83 17.57 3.17
N LEU A 216 22.62 17.10 2.83
CA LEU A 216 21.36 17.74 3.24
C LEU A 216 20.95 17.43 4.69
N ASP A 217 21.77 16.70 5.45
CA ASP A 217 21.43 16.27 6.80
C ASP A 217 21.16 17.46 7.74
N GLN A 218 21.91 18.57 7.61
CA GLN A 218 21.66 19.79 8.41
C GLN A 218 20.35 20.49 8.02
N ALA A 219 19.99 20.51 6.74
CA ALA A 219 18.75 21.13 6.26
C ALA A 219 17.52 20.27 6.57
N MET A 220 17.68 18.94 6.57
CA MET A 220 16.60 17.99 6.84
C MET A 220 16.33 17.81 8.33
N ARG A 221 17.37 17.92 9.17
CA ARG A 221 17.27 17.82 10.63
C ARG A 221 16.10 18.61 11.26
N PRO A 222 15.92 19.93 11.02
CA PRO A 222 14.84 20.68 11.65
C PRO A 222 13.45 20.18 11.24
N HIS A 223 13.28 19.74 9.99
CA HIS A 223 12.01 19.18 9.50
C HIS A 223 11.69 17.86 10.20
N TRP A 224 12.68 16.98 10.33
CA TRP A 224 12.54 15.74 11.08
C TRP A 224 12.29 16.00 12.56
N GLU A 225 13.05 16.88 13.20
CA GLU A 225 12.89 17.25 14.61
C GLU A 225 11.50 17.83 14.89
N GLN A 226 10.99 18.71 14.03
CA GLN A 226 9.65 19.27 14.17
C GLN A 226 8.55 18.21 14.02
N SER A 227 8.63 17.36 12.99
CA SER A 227 7.66 16.28 12.79
C SER A 227 7.71 15.26 13.93
N HIS A 228 8.91 14.96 14.42
CA HIS A 228 9.09 14.07 15.56
C HIS A 228 8.57 14.67 16.87
N ALA A 229 8.83 15.97 17.11
CA ALA A 229 8.36 16.70 18.27
C ALA A 229 6.83 16.79 18.31
N ASP A 230 6.17 17.13 17.19
CA ASP A 230 4.70 17.16 17.10
C ASP A 230 4.10 15.77 17.41
N ASN A 231 4.70 14.70 16.86
CA ASN A 231 4.24 13.34 17.16
C ASN A 231 4.44 12.97 18.64
N ILE A 232 5.57 13.39 19.26
CA ILE A 232 5.80 13.20 20.69
C ILE A 232 4.78 13.97 21.52
N GLU A 233 4.51 15.24 21.19
CA GLU A 233 3.56 16.09 21.90
C GLU A 233 2.15 15.47 21.85
N LYS A 234 1.67 15.11 20.66
CA LYS A 234 0.36 14.47 20.48
C LYS A 234 0.28 13.11 21.18
N SER A 235 1.33 12.31 21.12
CA SER A 235 1.42 11.03 21.84
C SER A 235 1.43 11.24 23.37
N ALA A 236 2.12 12.26 23.87
CA ALA A 236 2.15 12.60 25.30
C ALA A 236 0.80 13.10 25.80
N VAL A 237 0.12 13.98 25.06
CA VAL A 237 -1.24 14.45 25.38
C VAL A 237 -2.23 13.28 25.37
N ARG A 238 -2.15 12.39 24.38
CA ARG A 238 -2.94 11.15 24.34
C ARG A 238 -2.63 10.27 25.55
N GLY A 239 -1.34 10.07 25.86
CA GLY A 239 -0.87 9.29 27.00
C GLY A 239 -1.43 9.80 28.32
N ALA A 240 -1.26 11.09 28.60
CA ALA A 240 -1.80 11.74 29.79
C ALA A 240 -3.32 11.60 29.93
N LYS A 241 -4.08 11.76 28.82
CA LYS A 241 -5.52 11.51 28.80
C LYS A 241 -5.85 10.04 29.11
N THR A 242 -5.11 9.10 28.54
CA THR A 242 -5.26 7.65 28.78
C THR A 242 -5.04 7.34 30.26
N ASP A 243 -3.93 7.83 30.81
CA ASP A 243 -3.52 7.58 32.18
C ASP A 243 -4.52 8.18 33.16
N PHE A 244 -5.02 9.40 32.91
CA PHE A 244 -6.06 10.01 33.72
C PHE A 244 -7.30 9.11 33.85
N TYR A 245 -7.85 8.63 32.72
CA TYR A 245 -9.05 7.79 32.75
C TYR A 245 -8.79 6.39 33.30
N SER A 246 -7.62 5.79 33.02
CA SER A 246 -7.21 4.50 33.59
C SER A 246 -7.09 4.60 35.11
N ASN A 247 -6.41 5.64 35.61
CA ASN A 247 -6.25 5.90 37.04
C ASN A 247 -7.58 6.25 37.72
N LEU A 248 -8.48 6.95 37.03
CA LEU A 248 -9.84 7.22 37.52
C LEU A 248 -10.65 5.92 37.65
N GLY A 249 -10.56 5.01 36.67
CA GLY A 249 -11.18 3.68 36.74
C GLY A 249 -10.61 2.81 37.88
N GLY A 250 -9.28 2.83 38.06
CA GLY A 250 -8.60 2.18 39.19
C GLY A 250 -9.01 2.76 40.54
N SER A 251 -9.08 4.09 40.64
CA SER A 251 -9.54 4.78 41.86
C SER A 251 -11.00 4.45 42.18
N LEU A 252 -11.87 4.41 41.16
CA LEU A 252 -13.27 4.02 41.31
C LEU A 252 -13.40 2.57 41.81
N THR A 253 -12.54 1.67 41.32
CA THR A 253 -12.46 0.29 41.80
C THR A 253 -12.05 0.23 43.27
N MET A 254 -11.04 1.02 43.69
CA MET A 254 -10.60 1.10 45.08
C MET A 254 -11.68 1.70 46.00
N CYS A 255 -12.36 2.75 45.55
CA CYS A 255 -13.54 3.31 46.24
C CYS A 255 -14.65 2.27 46.38
N THR A 256 -14.88 1.44 45.37
CA THR A 256 -15.86 0.35 45.43
C THR A 256 -15.54 -0.62 46.55
N THR A 257 -14.28 -1.08 46.62
CA THR A 257 -13.82 -1.99 47.68
C THR A 257 -13.95 -1.35 49.06
N LEU A 258 -13.61 -0.07 49.21
CA LEU A 258 -13.72 0.67 50.47
C LEU A 258 -15.20 0.79 50.92
N LEU A 259 -16.08 1.22 50.02
CA LEU A 259 -17.51 1.39 50.30
C LEU A 259 -18.19 0.05 50.58
N MET A 260 -17.88 -0.99 49.78
CA MET A 260 -18.35 -2.34 50.02
C MET A 260 -17.94 -2.85 51.40
N THR A 261 -16.66 -2.69 51.75
CA THR A 261 -16.14 -3.17 53.03
C THR A 261 -16.75 -2.41 54.21
N THR A 262 -16.98 -1.10 54.06
CA THR A 262 -17.58 -0.27 55.12
C THR A 262 -19.04 -0.63 55.34
N VAL A 263 -19.85 -0.64 54.27
CA VAL A 263 -21.28 -0.99 54.34
C VAL A 263 -21.44 -2.45 54.78
N GLY A 264 -20.61 -3.34 54.26
CA GLY A 264 -20.58 -4.73 54.66
C GLY A 264 -20.22 -4.94 56.13
N ALA A 265 -19.22 -4.24 56.64
CA ALA A 265 -18.85 -4.32 58.06
C ALA A 265 -20.00 -3.87 58.97
N LEU A 266 -20.68 -2.76 58.64
CA LEU A 266 -21.87 -2.31 59.37
C LEU A 266 -23.00 -3.33 59.32
N ALA A 267 -23.24 -3.94 58.17
CA ALA A 267 -24.27 -4.98 58.01
C ALA A 267 -23.92 -6.29 58.76
N ILE A 268 -22.63 -6.64 58.88
CA ILE A 268 -22.18 -7.76 59.72
C ILE A 268 -22.46 -7.45 61.20
N VAL A 269 -22.17 -6.22 61.65
CA VAL A 269 -22.47 -5.78 63.03
C VAL A 269 -23.97 -5.85 63.31
N ASN A 270 -24.81 -5.49 62.33
CA ASN A 270 -26.26 -5.58 62.40
C ASN A 270 -26.81 -7.02 62.20
N GLN A 271 -25.95 -8.02 62.03
CA GLN A 271 -26.30 -9.43 61.78
C GLN A 271 -27.12 -9.66 60.50
N GLU A 272 -27.02 -8.77 59.51
CA GLU A 272 -27.71 -8.89 58.22
C GLU A 272 -26.92 -9.73 57.20
N MET A 273 -25.61 -9.94 57.43
CA MET A 273 -24.74 -10.72 56.56
C MET A 273 -23.57 -11.37 57.33
N THR A 274 -22.93 -12.38 56.73
CA THR A 274 -21.74 -13.05 57.31
C THR A 274 -20.43 -12.44 56.85
N MET A 275 -19.33 -12.68 57.58
CA MET A 275 -18.00 -12.23 57.17
C MET A 275 -17.56 -12.86 55.84
N GLY A 276 -17.87 -14.14 55.63
CA GLY A 276 -17.62 -14.84 54.36
C GLY A 276 -18.40 -14.25 53.19
N SER A 277 -19.65 -13.82 53.40
CA SER A 277 -20.47 -13.20 52.35
C SER A 277 -19.88 -11.87 51.86
N LEU A 278 -19.32 -11.05 52.76
CA LEU A 278 -18.64 -9.80 52.41
C LEU A 278 -17.36 -10.06 51.61
N ILE A 279 -16.56 -11.03 52.03
CA ILE A 279 -15.32 -11.40 51.33
C ILE A 279 -15.65 -11.93 49.93
N ALA A 280 -16.65 -12.82 49.81
CA ALA A 280 -17.12 -13.31 48.53
C ALA A 280 -17.62 -12.18 47.63
N ALA A 281 -18.43 -11.25 48.16
CA ALA A 281 -18.95 -10.09 47.43
C ALA A 281 -17.82 -9.18 46.91
N ASN A 282 -16.78 -8.92 47.72
CA ASN A 282 -15.60 -8.15 47.31
C ASN A 282 -14.78 -8.87 46.21
N MET A 283 -14.68 -10.19 46.24
CA MET A 283 -13.98 -10.94 45.17
C MET A 283 -14.77 -10.95 43.86
N LEU A 284 -16.10 -11.11 43.97
CA LEU A 284 -17.02 -11.06 42.84
C LEU A 284 -17.13 -9.66 42.24
N SER A 285 -16.99 -8.60 43.03
CA SER A 285 -16.96 -7.22 42.52
C SER A 285 -15.78 -7.00 41.58
N GLY A 286 -14.63 -7.63 41.82
CA GLY A 286 -13.50 -7.63 40.88
C GLY A 286 -13.83 -8.29 39.53
N ARG A 287 -14.62 -9.37 39.53
CA ARG A 287 -15.12 -10.04 38.30
C ARG A 287 -16.17 -9.22 37.58
N LEU A 288 -16.95 -8.43 38.31
CA LEU A 288 -17.93 -7.50 37.78
C LEU A 288 -17.28 -6.26 37.14
N LEU A 289 -16.33 -5.64 37.83
CA LEU A 289 -15.68 -4.38 37.42
C LEU A 289 -14.52 -4.59 36.43
N GLY A 290 -13.87 -5.76 36.45
CA GLY A 290 -12.74 -6.07 35.56
C GLY A 290 -13.06 -5.88 34.07
N PRO A 291 -14.09 -6.54 33.52
CA PRO A 291 -14.53 -6.33 32.14
C PRO A 291 -14.91 -4.88 31.83
N LEU A 292 -15.51 -4.17 32.79
CA LEU A 292 -15.86 -2.76 32.62
C LEU A 292 -14.60 -1.88 32.50
N ASN A 293 -13.57 -2.10 33.33
CA ASN A 293 -12.27 -1.44 33.20
C ASN A 293 -11.61 -1.77 31.85
N GLN A 294 -11.67 -3.02 31.41
CA GLN A 294 -11.13 -3.43 30.11
C GLN A 294 -11.86 -2.77 28.95
N LEU A 295 -13.16 -2.53 29.04
CA LEU A 295 -13.91 -1.81 28.01
C LEU A 295 -13.36 -0.41 27.75
N VAL A 296 -12.94 0.31 28.79
CA VAL A 296 -12.30 1.63 28.66
C VAL A 296 -11.04 1.53 27.79
N ASN A 297 -10.18 0.56 28.11
CA ASN A 297 -8.92 0.35 27.40
C ASN A 297 -9.11 -0.18 25.97
N GLN A 298 -10.14 -1.01 25.76
CA GLN A 298 -10.44 -1.64 24.47
C GLN A 298 -11.26 -0.74 23.53
N TRP A 299 -11.81 0.37 24.02
CA TRP A 299 -12.59 1.30 23.21
C TRP A 299 -11.80 1.83 22.01
N ARG A 300 -10.50 2.13 22.23
CA ARG A 300 -9.57 2.53 21.17
C ARG A 300 -9.50 1.48 20.06
N THR A 301 -9.32 0.21 20.45
CA THR A 301 -9.24 -0.92 19.52
C THR A 301 -10.52 -1.03 18.70
N PHE A 302 -11.69 -0.85 19.33
CA PHE A 302 -12.97 -0.90 18.65
C PHE A 302 -13.18 0.26 17.66
N ASN A 303 -12.75 1.47 18.01
CA ASN A 303 -12.78 2.61 17.08
C ASN A 303 -11.81 2.41 15.91
N SER A 304 -10.60 1.88 16.17
CA SER A 304 -9.63 1.54 15.13
C SER A 304 -10.15 0.44 14.20
N PHE A 305 -10.81 -0.58 14.75
CA PHE A 305 -11.51 -1.62 14.01
C PHE A 305 -12.57 -1.03 13.07
N LYS A 306 -13.44 -0.16 13.58
CA LYS A 306 -14.48 0.50 12.77
C LYS A 306 -13.89 1.25 11.58
N GLN A 307 -12.86 2.07 11.81
CA GLN A 307 -12.22 2.85 10.75
C GLN A 307 -11.48 1.96 9.74
N SER A 308 -10.85 0.89 10.20
CA SER A 308 -10.14 -0.08 9.35
C SER A 308 -11.13 -0.87 8.49
N ALA A 309 -12.26 -1.27 9.08
CA ALA A 309 -13.36 -1.91 8.37
C ALA A 309 -13.99 -1.00 7.30
N ASP A 310 -14.15 0.29 7.59
CA ASP A 310 -14.67 1.27 6.64
C ASP A 310 -13.73 1.44 5.44
N ARG A 311 -12.41 1.55 5.67
CA ARG A 311 -11.41 1.70 4.59
C ARG A 311 -11.31 0.46 3.71
N LEU A 312 -11.32 -0.73 4.33
CA LEU A 312 -11.35 -1.99 3.58
C LEU A 312 -12.63 -2.10 2.75
N GLY A 313 -13.78 -1.74 3.33
CA GLY A 313 -15.06 -1.74 2.63
C GLY A 313 -15.08 -0.81 1.41
N GLN A 314 -14.63 0.43 1.57
CA GLN A 314 -14.49 1.38 0.47
C GLN A 314 -13.61 0.82 -0.67
N THR A 315 -12.54 0.11 -0.31
CA THR A 315 -11.65 -0.51 -1.29
C THR A 315 -12.34 -1.69 -1.99
N PHE A 316 -13.07 -2.52 -1.24
CA PHE A 316 -13.83 -3.65 -1.80
C PHE A 316 -14.97 -3.22 -2.72
N ASP A 317 -15.60 -2.08 -2.45
CA ASP A 317 -16.69 -1.51 -3.24
C ASP A 317 -16.20 -0.77 -4.50
N THR A 318 -14.90 -0.48 -4.61
CA THR A 318 -14.31 0.16 -5.79
C THR A 318 -14.48 -0.73 -7.03
N ILE A 319 -14.74 -0.16 -8.21
CA ILE A 319 -14.96 -0.96 -9.42
C ILE A 319 -13.66 -1.70 -9.80
N SER A 320 -13.78 -3.02 -10.01
CA SER A 320 -12.68 -3.87 -10.48
C SER A 320 -12.63 -3.93 -12.00
N GLU A 321 -11.45 -4.23 -12.53
CA GLU A 321 -11.24 -4.70 -13.88
C GLU A 321 -12.00 -6.00 -14.14
N ARG A 322 -12.32 -6.22 -15.41
CA ARG A 322 -13.10 -7.36 -15.87
C ARG A 322 -12.30 -8.66 -15.68
N THR A 323 -12.92 -9.64 -15.05
CA THR A 323 -12.33 -10.97 -14.81
C THR A 323 -12.73 -12.01 -15.87
N GLU A 324 -13.82 -11.78 -16.60
CA GLU A 324 -14.34 -12.70 -17.61
C GLU A 324 -14.50 -12.03 -18.98
N ALA A 325 -14.02 -12.68 -20.03
CA ALA A 325 -14.12 -12.21 -21.41
C ALA A 325 -15.53 -12.41 -21.95
N GLU A 326 -16.03 -11.43 -22.72
CA GLU A 326 -17.32 -11.56 -23.42
C GLU A 326 -17.18 -12.27 -24.78
N VAL A 327 -15.98 -12.23 -25.36
CA VAL A 327 -15.71 -12.65 -26.73
C VAL A 327 -14.39 -13.38 -26.77
N VAL A 328 -14.33 -14.46 -27.56
CA VAL A 328 -13.08 -15.15 -27.88
C VAL A 328 -12.53 -14.55 -29.16
N LEU A 329 -11.30 -14.06 -29.11
CA LEU A 329 -10.54 -13.63 -30.28
C LEU A 329 -9.44 -14.67 -30.54
N ASP A 330 -9.30 -15.08 -31.79
CA ASP A 330 -8.12 -15.84 -32.22
C ASP A 330 -6.86 -14.96 -32.10
N ALA A 331 -5.67 -15.56 -32.23
CA ALA A 331 -4.41 -14.81 -32.13
C ALA A 331 -4.43 -13.57 -33.05
N PRO A 332 -4.33 -12.34 -32.49
CA PRO A 332 -4.48 -11.11 -33.27
C PRO A 332 -3.29 -10.90 -34.21
N LYS A 333 -3.54 -10.21 -35.32
CA LYS A 333 -2.54 -9.71 -36.26
C LYS A 333 -1.83 -8.47 -35.73
N GLY A 334 -2.48 -7.70 -34.86
CA GLY A 334 -1.87 -6.59 -34.13
C GLY A 334 -2.14 -5.20 -34.70
N GLU A 335 -3.22 -5.00 -35.46
CA GLU A 335 -3.70 -3.66 -35.82
C GLU A 335 -4.35 -3.00 -34.60
N LEU A 336 -3.96 -1.77 -34.27
CA LEU A 336 -4.54 -0.99 -33.17
C LEU A 336 -5.18 0.29 -33.69
N ARG A 337 -6.43 0.53 -33.29
CA ARG A 337 -7.17 1.72 -33.70
C ARG A 337 -7.86 2.40 -32.52
N THR A 338 -7.72 3.71 -32.41
CA THR A 338 -8.51 4.52 -31.47
C THR A 338 -9.62 5.25 -32.21
N GLU A 339 -10.79 5.35 -31.58
CA GLU A 339 -11.93 6.08 -32.12
C GLU A 339 -12.43 7.10 -31.09
N ASN A 340 -12.17 8.39 -31.36
CA ASN A 340 -12.61 9.53 -30.55
C ASN A 340 -12.28 9.39 -29.05
N VAL A 341 -11.09 8.89 -28.73
CA VAL A 341 -10.68 8.62 -27.35
C VAL A 341 -10.51 9.92 -26.58
N VAL A 342 -11.19 10.02 -25.44
CA VAL A 342 -11.03 11.09 -24.44
C VAL A 342 -10.65 10.47 -23.11
N PHE A 343 -9.63 11.02 -22.44
CA PHE A 343 -9.17 10.52 -21.14
C PHE A 343 -8.68 11.64 -20.23
N SER A 344 -8.98 11.53 -18.93
CA SER A 344 -8.41 12.34 -17.84
C SER A 344 -8.16 11.45 -16.62
N TYR A 345 -7.17 11.80 -15.78
CA TYR A 345 -6.86 11.06 -14.55
C TYR A 345 -7.91 11.23 -13.43
N GLY A 346 -8.92 12.08 -13.62
CA GLY A 346 -10.02 12.26 -12.69
C GLY A 346 -11.22 12.88 -13.40
N GLU A 347 -12.42 12.60 -12.91
CA GLU A 347 -13.67 13.01 -13.55
C GLU A 347 -13.79 14.53 -13.76
N ALA A 348 -13.22 15.32 -12.85
CA ALA A 348 -13.21 16.79 -12.91
C ALA A 348 -11.91 17.39 -13.49
N ALA A 349 -10.95 16.56 -13.92
CA ALA A 349 -9.67 17.03 -14.45
C ALA A 349 -9.76 17.36 -15.94
N LYS A 350 -8.90 18.27 -16.40
CA LYS A 350 -8.78 18.60 -17.83
C LYS A 350 -8.38 17.33 -18.63
N PRO A 351 -9.00 17.07 -19.80
CA PRO A 351 -8.62 15.94 -20.65
C PRO A 351 -7.15 16.01 -21.05
N ILE A 352 -6.43 14.90 -20.85
CA ILE A 352 -5.05 14.69 -21.29
C ILE A 352 -5.03 14.14 -22.71
N LEU A 353 -6.02 13.32 -23.05
CA LEU A 353 -6.30 12.90 -24.42
C LEU A 353 -7.67 13.45 -24.80
N ASN A 354 -7.78 14.02 -25.99
CA ASN A 354 -8.99 14.70 -26.44
C ASN A 354 -9.29 14.37 -27.91
N ASN A 355 -10.29 13.51 -28.14
CA ASN A 355 -10.71 13.05 -29.46
C ASN A 355 -9.55 12.46 -30.28
N VAL A 356 -8.78 11.58 -29.67
CA VAL A 356 -7.66 10.89 -30.33
C VAL A 356 -8.21 9.76 -31.21
N THR A 357 -8.09 9.93 -32.53
CA THR A 357 -8.44 8.93 -33.53
C THR A 357 -7.21 8.65 -34.39
N VAL A 358 -6.67 7.44 -34.27
CA VAL A 358 -5.49 7.00 -35.03
C VAL A 358 -5.57 5.52 -35.34
N THR A 359 -4.98 5.09 -36.45
CA THR A 359 -4.84 3.68 -36.83
C THR A 359 -3.36 3.37 -36.95
N LEU A 360 -2.93 2.32 -36.25
CA LEU A 360 -1.59 1.75 -36.29
C LEU A 360 -1.73 0.39 -36.98
N PRO A 361 -1.23 0.24 -38.22
CA PRO A 361 -1.43 -1.00 -38.99
C PRO A 361 -0.74 -2.19 -38.33
N ALA A 362 -1.13 -3.40 -38.71
CA ALA A 362 -0.48 -4.62 -38.23
C ALA A 362 0.94 -4.76 -38.81
N GLY A 363 1.90 -5.12 -37.96
CA GLY A 363 3.30 -5.27 -38.31
C GLY A 363 4.04 -3.94 -38.50
N GLY A 364 5.37 -4.01 -38.52
CA GLY A 364 6.20 -2.81 -38.64
C GLY A 364 6.41 -2.08 -37.30
N ILE A 365 7.03 -0.91 -37.39
CA ILE A 365 7.45 -0.09 -36.25
C ILE A 365 6.73 1.25 -36.31
N HIS A 366 5.92 1.58 -35.30
CA HIS A 366 5.18 2.84 -35.22
C HIS A 366 5.65 3.68 -34.03
N ALA A 367 5.96 4.95 -34.29
CA ALA A 367 6.40 5.88 -33.26
C ALA A 367 5.28 6.80 -32.76
N LEU A 368 5.22 6.99 -31.44
CA LEU A 368 4.47 8.07 -30.80
C LEU A 368 5.44 9.19 -30.41
N VAL A 369 5.31 10.37 -31.02
CA VAL A 369 6.15 11.54 -30.74
C VAL A 369 5.32 12.74 -30.33
N GLY A 370 5.97 13.76 -29.78
CA GLY A 370 5.29 14.96 -29.28
C GLY A 370 6.01 15.56 -28.09
N ARG A 371 5.66 16.79 -27.72
CA ARG A 371 6.31 17.50 -26.60
C ARG A 371 6.12 16.75 -25.27
N ASN A 372 6.97 17.02 -24.29
CA ASN A 372 6.77 16.48 -22.94
C ASN A 372 5.42 16.95 -22.39
N GLY A 373 4.66 16.01 -21.80
CA GLY A 373 3.29 16.28 -21.34
C GLY A 373 2.21 16.29 -22.43
N SER A 374 2.51 15.92 -23.68
CA SER A 374 1.48 15.83 -24.74
C SER A 374 0.54 14.62 -24.63
N GLY A 375 0.78 13.70 -23.68
CA GLY A 375 -0.05 12.53 -23.43
C GLY A 375 0.46 11.21 -24.03
N LYS A 376 1.71 11.12 -24.52
CA LYS A 376 2.27 9.91 -25.18
C LYS A 376 2.18 8.64 -24.34
N THR A 377 2.76 8.66 -23.13
CA THR A 377 2.69 7.55 -22.16
C THR A 377 1.24 7.21 -21.80
N THR A 378 0.38 8.22 -21.66
CA THR A 378 -1.04 8.04 -21.37
C THR A 378 -1.75 7.35 -22.53
N LEU A 379 -1.49 7.72 -23.79
CA LEU A 379 -2.03 7.04 -24.96
C LEU A 379 -1.55 5.60 -25.03
N LEU A 380 -0.26 5.34 -24.75
CA LEU A 380 0.29 3.98 -24.73
C LEU A 380 -0.41 3.11 -23.66
N LYS A 381 -0.63 3.64 -22.46
CA LYS A 381 -1.39 2.95 -21.40
C LYS A 381 -2.86 2.74 -21.77
N VAL A 382 -3.49 3.66 -22.49
CA VAL A 382 -4.86 3.49 -23.02
C VAL A 382 -4.91 2.42 -24.11
N LEU A 383 -3.93 2.40 -25.03
CA LEU A 383 -3.83 1.37 -26.09
C LEU A 383 -3.63 -0.04 -25.50
N GLN A 384 -2.84 -0.16 -24.44
CA GLN A 384 -2.62 -1.41 -23.70
C GLN A 384 -3.84 -1.81 -22.83
N GLY A 385 -4.89 -0.98 -22.78
CA GLY A 385 -6.06 -1.18 -21.92
C GLY A 385 -5.78 -1.04 -20.42
N LEU A 386 -4.66 -0.44 -20.03
CA LEU A 386 -4.33 -0.17 -18.61
C LEU A 386 -5.17 0.97 -18.05
N TYR A 387 -5.57 1.90 -18.92
CA TYR A 387 -6.51 2.97 -18.61
C TYR A 387 -7.74 2.85 -19.49
N ARG A 388 -8.92 2.97 -18.87
CA ARG A 388 -10.19 3.03 -19.59
C ARG A 388 -10.48 4.47 -20.02
N PRO A 389 -10.75 4.73 -21.31
CA PRO A 389 -11.15 6.06 -21.76
C PRO A 389 -12.52 6.44 -21.19
N ILE A 390 -12.75 7.75 -21.02
CA ILE A 390 -14.03 8.32 -20.58
C ILE A 390 -15.06 8.22 -21.70
N SER A 391 -14.62 8.47 -22.93
CA SER A 391 -15.41 8.28 -24.15
C SER A 391 -14.54 7.82 -25.30
N GLY A 392 -15.18 7.25 -26.31
CA GLY A 392 -14.49 6.57 -27.41
C GLY A 392 -14.11 5.13 -27.05
N ARG A 393 -13.35 4.49 -27.93
CA ARG A 393 -12.93 3.10 -27.77
C ARG A 393 -11.59 2.82 -28.42
N VAL A 394 -10.97 1.73 -28.01
CA VAL A 394 -9.74 1.20 -28.60
C VAL A 394 -10.05 -0.18 -29.16
N LEU A 395 -9.66 -0.41 -30.41
CA LEU A 395 -9.92 -1.63 -31.14
C LEU A 395 -8.59 -2.34 -31.42
N LEU A 396 -8.54 -3.65 -31.16
CA LEU A 396 -7.48 -4.57 -31.58
C LEU A 396 -8.05 -5.46 -32.69
N ASP A 397 -7.54 -5.32 -33.91
CA ASP A 397 -8.06 -5.99 -35.12
C ASP A 397 -9.59 -5.83 -35.31
N GLY A 398 -10.12 -4.68 -34.89
CA GLY A 398 -11.55 -4.35 -34.98
C GLY A 398 -12.41 -4.77 -33.78
N ALA A 399 -11.89 -5.57 -32.84
CA ALA A 399 -12.56 -5.92 -31.60
C ALA A 399 -12.24 -4.91 -30.48
N ASP A 400 -13.23 -4.50 -29.69
CA ASP A 400 -13.00 -3.53 -28.61
C ASP A 400 -12.23 -4.16 -27.45
N ILE A 401 -11.10 -3.56 -27.07
CA ILE A 401 -10.24 -4.11 -26.02
C ILE A 401 -10.95 -4.18 -24.66
N ALA A 402 -12.00 -3.38 -24.45
CA ALA A 402 -12.80 -3.39 -23.22
C ALA A 402 -13.63 -4.68 -23.02
N GLN A 403 -13.72 -5.53 -24.04
CA GLN A 403 -14.41 -6.82 -24.01
C GLN A 403 -13.53 -7.97 -23.48
N PHE A 404 -12.21 -7.78 -23.45
CA PHE A 404 -11.24 -8.78 -23.03
C PHE A 404 -10.76 -8.56 -21.60
N THR A 405 -10.23 -9.61 -21.00
CA THR A 405 -9.57 -9.56 -19.69
C THR A 405 -8.14 -9.05 -19.81
N ARG A 406 -7.55 -8.60 -18.69
CA ARG A 406 -6.13 -8.22 -18.65
C ARG A 406 -5.19 -9.36 -19.00
N HIS A 407 -5.53 -10.59 -18.64
CA HIS A 407 -4.71 -11.76 -18.91
C HIS A 407 -4.63 -12.03 -20.41
N GLU A 408 -5.76 -12.01 -21.13
CA GLU A 408 -5.81 -12.17 -22.58
C GLU A 408 -5.10 -11.02 -23.30
N LEU A 409 -5.39 -9.76 -22.92
CA LEU A 409 -4.72 -8.61 -23.52
C LEU A 409 -3.21 -8.66 -23.33
N ALA A 410 -2.74 -9.10 -22.16
CA ALA A 410 -1.31 -9.27 -21.95
C ALA A 410 -0.76 -10.36 -22.88
N ASP A 411 -1.50 -11.43 -23.21
CA ASP A 411 -0.97 -12.56 -24.02
C ASP A 411 -0.67 -12.08 -25.44
N TRP A 412 -1.51 -11.15 -25.91
CA TRP A 412 -1.38 -10.55 -27.23
C TRP A 412 -0.50 -9.30 -27.27
N MET A 413 -0.35 -8.59 -26.15
CA MET A 413 0.34 -7.30 -26.09
C MET A 413 1.39 -7.25 -24.98
N GLY A 414 2.66 -7.25 -25.36
CA GLY A 414 3.79 -7.01 -24.47
C GLY A 414 3.96 -5.52 -24.17
N TYR A 415 4.27 -5.17 -22.92
CA TYR A 415 4.48 -3.77 -22.50
C TYR A 415 5.77 -3.61 -21.72
N VAL A 416 6.59 -2.64 -22.13
CA VAL A 416 7.82 -2.22 -21.45
C VAL A 416 7.64 -0.79 -20.94
N PRO A 417 7.50 -0.58 -19.62
CA PRO A 417 7.32 0.75 -19.04
C PRO A 417 8.63 1.55 -19.07
N GLN A 418 8.50 2.88 -18.96
CA GLN A 418 9.63 3.82 -18.88
C GLN A 418 10.56 3.48 -17.71
N GLU A 419 9.96 3.23 -16.53
CA GLU A 419 10.67 2.74 -15.34
C GLU A 419 10.49 1.23 -15.19
N CYS A 420 11.48 0.47 -15.65
CA CYS A 420 11.48 -0.98 -15.55
C CYS A 420 11.78 -1.44 -14.10
N VAL A 421 10.76 -1.94 -13.42
CA VAL A 421 10.91 -2.59 -12.10
C VAL A 421 11.11 -4.09 -12.27
N LEU A 422 12.18 -4.60 -11.67
CA LEU A 422 12.43 -6.03 -11.53
C LEU A 422 12.10 -6.46 -10.09
N PHE A 423 11.53 -7.64 -9.93
CA PHE A 423 11.18 -8.17 -8.61
C PHE A 423 12.37 -8.96 -8.04
N ALA A 424 12.44 -9.04 -6.71
CA ALA A 424 13.46 -9.86 -6.05
C ALA A 424 13.30 -11.33 -6.49
N GLY A 425 14.42 -12.00 -6.80
CA GLY A 425 14.44 -13.34 -7.38
C GLY A 425 15.55 -13.48 -8.43
N THR A 426 15.50 -14.55 -9.21
CA THR A 426 16.50 -14.79 -10.25
C THR A 426 16.20 -14.02 -11.55
N VAL A 427 17.18 -13.94 -12.46
CA VAL A 427 16.96 -13.44 -13.83
C VAL A 427 15.87 -14.26 -14.52
N ARG A 428 15.91 -15.59 -14.40
CA ARG A 428 14.90 -16.50 -14.94
C ARG A 428 13.50 -16.14 -14.43
N ASP A 429 13.34 -15.99 -13.12
CA ASP A 429 12.04 -15.68 -12.49
C ASP A 429 11.48 -14.35 -12.98
N ASN A 430 12.36 -13.38 -13.24
CA ASN A 430 11.96 -12.09 -13.76
C ASN A 430 11.54 -12.13 -15.23
N ILE A 431 12.10 -13.03 -16.05
CA ILE A 431 11.67 -13.21 -17.45
C ILE A 431 10.39 -14.06 -17.49
N ALA A 432 10.36 -15.16 -16.74
CA ALA A 432 9.33 -16.19 -16.75
C ALA A 432 8.14 -15.92 -15.82
N HIS A 433 8.13 -14.82 -15.05
CA HIS A 433 7.15 -14.59 -13.97
C HIS A 433 5.69 -14.83 -14.36
N ARG A 434 5.35 -14.48 -15.60
CA ARG A 434 4.02 -14.64 -16.16
C ARG A 434 3.71 -16.07 -16.61
N HIS A 435 4.69 -16.74 -17.20
CA HIS A 435 4.58 -18.10 -17.71
C HIS A 435 5.49 -18.98 -16.84
N ALA A 436 5.03 -19.29 -15.62
CA ALA A 436 5.82 -20.07 -14.66
C ALA A 436 6.26 -21.43 -15.24
N ASP A 437 5.43 -22.00 -16.13
CA ASP A 437 5.69 -23.25 -16.85
C ASP A 437 6.53 -23.08 -18.12
N ALA A 438 7.05 -21.87 -18.40
CA ALA A 438 7.90 -21.63 -19.56
C ALA A 438 9.15 -22.51 -19.48
N THR A 439 9.41 -23.20 -20.59
CA THR A 439 10.63 -23.99 -20.76
C THR A 439 11.85 -23.08 -20.82
N ASP A 440 13.01 -23.60 -20.41
CA ASP A 440 14.26 -22.84 -20.46
C ASP A 440 14.61 -22.40 -21.89
N GLU A 441 14.23 -23.19 -22.90
CA GLU A 441 14.39 -22.84 -24.31
C GLU A 441 13.58 -21.59 -24.69
N GLN A 442 12.33 -21.47 -24.22
CA GLN A 442 11.51 -20.28 -24.45
C GLN A 442 12.11 -19.04 -23.76
N VAL A 443 12.62 -19.20 -22.54
CA VAL A 443 13.29 -18.13 -21.79
C VAL A 443 14.57 -17.67 -22.50
N ILE A 444 15.39 -18.61 -22.98
CA ILE A 444 16.60 -18.33 -23.75
C ILE A 444 16.25 -17.64 -25.07
N LYS A 445 15.23 -18.12 -25.78
CA LYS A 445 14.76 -17.51 -27.03
C LYS A 445 14.33 -16.05 -26.82
N ALA A 446 13.52 -15.78 -25.79
CA ALA A 446 13.09 -14.43 -25.44
C ALA A 446 14.27 -13.51 -25.08
N ALA A 447 15.23 -14.01 -24.28
CA ALA A 447 16.43 -13.28 -23.91
C ALA A 447 17.38 -13.01 -25.09
N THR A 448 17.48 -13.95 -26.04
CA THR A 448 18.26 -13.80 -27.27
C THR A 448 17.63 -12.75 -28.17
N HIS A 449 16.31 -12.82 -28.37
CA HIS A 449 15.57 -11.80 -29.12
C HIS A 449 15.68 -10.41 -28.49
N ALA A 450 15.68 -10.31 -27.16
CA ALA A 450 15.91 -9.04 -26.45
C ALA A 450 17.38 -8.58 -26.44
N GLY A 451 18.31 -9.38 -27.00
CA GLY A 451 19.74 -9.06 -27.03
C GLY A 451 20.37 -8.97 -25.64
N VAL A 452 19.93 -9.81 -24.69
CA VAL A 452 20.45 -9.86 -23.31
C VAL A 452 21.07 -11.20 -22.94
N HIS A 453 20.89 -12.24 -23.75
CA HIS A 453 21.40 -13.58 -23.49
C HIS A 453 22.91 -13.61 -23.16
N HIS A 454 23.75 -12.99 -23.99
CA HIS A 454 25.20 -12.94 -23.76
C HIS A 454 25.58 -12.30 -22.43
N PHE A 455 24.88 -11.23 -22.03
CA PHE A 455 25.10 -10.63 -20.72
C PHE A 455 24.69 -11.58 -19.58
N ILE A 456 23.57 -12.30 -19.73
CA ILE A 456 23.07 -13.21 -18.70
C ILE A 456 24.06 -14.37 -18.48
N ILE A 457 24.61 -14.96 -19.53
CA ILE A 457 25.57 -16.07 -19.41
C ILE A 457 26.91 -15.65 -18.77
N ASP A 458 27.26 -14.37 -18.86
CA ASP A 458 28.46 -13.80 -18.22
C ASP A 458 28.26 -13.53 -16.71
N LEU A 459 27.03 -13.62 -16.21
CA LEU A 459 26.76 -13.52 -14.77
C LEU A 459 27.23 -14.79 -14.03
N PRO A 460 27.60 -14.69 -12.74
CA PRO A 460 28.16 -15.81 -11.98
C PRO A 460 27.34 -17.10 -12.02
N ASP A 461 26.01 -16.98 -11.97
CA ASP A 461 25.08 -18.11 -11.98
C ASP A 461 24.17 -18.10 -13.22
N GLY A 462 24.56 -17.40 -14.29
CA GLY A 462 23.77 -17.31 -15.51
C GLY A 462 22.34 -16.79 -15.24
N TYR A 463 21.34 -17.53 -15.73
CA TYR A 463 19.92 -17.25 -15.50
C TYR A 463 19.46 -17.44 -14.04
N ALA A 464 20.20 -18.20 -13.24
CA ALA A 464 19.90 -18.40 -11.81
C ALA A 464 20.45 -17.26 -10.92
N THR A 465 21.17 -16.30 -11.50
CA THR A 465 21.70 -15.15 -10.76
C THR A 465 20.59 -14.37 -10.07
N ASP A 466 20.71 -14.21 -8.76
CA ASP A 466 19.83 -13.36 -7.96
C ASP A 466 20.15 -11.87 -8.20
N ILE A 467 19.16 -11.10 -8.62
CA ILE A 467 19.30 -9.69 -9.00
C ILE A 467 19.06 -8.72 -7.83
N GLY A 468 18.64 -9.22 -6.66
CA GLY A 468 18.33 -8.44 -5.47
C GLY A 468 17.06 -7.59 -5.58
N GLU A 469 16.78 -6.79 -4.55
CA GLU A 469 15.60 -5.92 -4.51
C GLU A 469 15.65 -4.89 -5.64
N ALA A 470 14.53 -4.74 -6.36
CA ALA A 470 14.36 -3.82 -7.49
C ALA A 470 15.42 -3.97 -8.60
N GLY A 471 16.11 -5.11 -8.71
CA GLY A 471 17.22 -5.29 -9.66
C GLY A 471 18.42 -4.38 -9.37
N SER A 472 18.65 -4.05 -8.09
CA SER A 472 19.72 -3.15 -7.63
C SER A 472 21.14 -3.57 -8.04
N ARG A 473 21.36 -4.83 -8.40
CA ARG A 473 22.65 -5.35 -8.89
C ARG A 473 22.92 -5.12 -10.38
N LEU A 474 21.96 -4.59 -11.12
CA LEU A 474 22.01 -4.43 -12.58
C LEU A 474 22.10 -2.95 -12.98
N SER A 475 22.69 -2.69 -14.15
CA SER A 475 22.65 -1.36 -14.78
C SER A 475 21.26 -1.05 -15.35
N GLY A 476 20.97 0.22 -15.63
CA GLY A 476 19.69 0.65 -16.22
C GLY A 476 19.38 -0.07 -17.53
N GLY A 477 20.35 -0.10 -18.45
CA GLY A 477 20.21 -0.77 -19.74
C GLY A 477 20.04 -2.29 -19.61
N GLN A 478 20.68 -2.93 -18.63
CA GLN A 478 20.49 -4.37 -18.36
C GLN A 478 19.07 -4.65 -17.86
N ARG A 479 18.57 -3.85 -16.91
CA ARG A 479 17.18 -3.98 -16.42
C ARG A 479 16.17 -3.81 -17.54
N GLN A 480 16.41 -2.84 -18.43
CA GLN A 480 15.54 -2.56 -19.57
C GLN A 480 15.51 -3.73 -20.57
N ARG A 481 16.66 -4.33 -20.91
CA ARG A 481 16.67 -5.50 -21.80
C ARG A 481 16.03 -6.74 -21.17
N ILE A 482 16.17 -6.94 -19.86
CA ILE A 482 15.43 -8.01 -19.15
C ILE A 482 13.93 -7.74 -19.20
N ALA A 483 13.48 -6.49 -19.05
CA ALA A 483 12.07 -6.15 -19.19
C ALA A 483 11.54 -6.38 -20.63
N ILE A 484 12.36 -6.11 -21.65
CA ILE A 484 12.04 -6.48 -23.04
C ILE A 484 11.90 -8.00 -23.18
N ALA A 485 12.84 -8.78 -22.62
CA ALA A 485 12.75 -10.24 -22.63
C ALA A 485 11.48 -10.76 -21.93
N ARG A 486 11.11 -10.17 -20.79
CA ARG A 486 9.84 -10.44 -20.08
C ARG A 486 8.63 -10.14 -20.96
N ALA A 487 8.62 -9.02 -21.66
CA ALA A 487 7.52 -8.62 -22.52
C ALA A 487 7.40 -9.49 -23.79
N LEU A 488 8.50 -10.08 -24.25
CA LEU A 488 8.52 -10.98 -25.42
C LEU A 488 8.13 -12.42 -25.11
N LEU A 489 8.15 -12.82 -23.83
CA LEU A 489 7.77 -14.16 -23.44
C LEU A 489 6.25 -14.34 -23.67
N GLY A 490 5.88 -15.40 -24.39
CA GLY A 490 4.51 -15.61 -24.89
C GLY A 490 4.29 -15.20 -26.35
N ASP A 491 5.31 -14.60 -26.99
CA ASP A 491 5.31 -14.19 -28.40
C ASP A 491 4.13 -13.26 -28.78
N PRO A 492 4.02 -12.08 -28.15
CA PRO A 492 2.88 -11.19 -28.36
C PRO A 492 2.84 -10.62 -29.79
N ALA A 493 1.63 -10.41 -30.30
CA ALA A 493 1.36 -9.79 -31.60
C ALA A 493 1.63 -8.27 -31.62
N VAL A 494 1.61 -7.62 -30.46
CA VAL A 494 1.95 -6.21 -30.29
C VAL A 494 2.99 -6.05 -29.19
N LEU A 495 4.04 -5.28 -29.45
CA LEU A 495 5.04 -4.89 -28.45
C LEU A 495 5.03 -3.38 -28.27
N MET A 496 4.67 -2.92 -27.07
CA MET A 496 4.63 -1.51 -26.69
C MET A 496 5.82 -1.16 -25.79
N MET A 497 6.51 -0.05 -26.08
CA MET A 497 7.65 0.40 -25.28
C MET A 497 7.60 1.90 -25.01
N ASP A 498 7.75 2.29 -23.76
CA ASP A 498 7.84 3.70 -23.36
C ASP A 498 9.31 4.10 -23.13
N GLU A 499 9.83 4.95 -24.00
CA GLU A 499 11.22 5.45 -24.01
C GLU A 499 12.29 4.33 -23.85
N PRO A 500 12.33 3.33 -24.75
CA PRO A 500 13.19 2.16 -24.60
C PRO A 500 14.71 2.44 -24.66
N SER A 501 15.12 3.65 -25.07
CA SER A 501 16.54 4.05 -25.15
C SER A 501 16.99 5.08 -24.11
N ALA A 502 16.15 5.46 -23.15
CA ALA A 502 16.45 6.52 -22.18
C ALA A 502 17.74 6.27 -21.36
N SER A 503 18.12 5.00 -21.16
CA SER A 503 19.30 4.61 -20.38
C SER A 503 20.40 3.94 -21.20
N LEU A 504 20.30 3.98 -22.54
CA LEU A 504 21.20 3.30 -23.46
C LEU A 504 22.22 4.26 -24.06
N ASP A 505 23.46 3.78 -24.26
CA ASP A 505 24.43 4.46 -25.10
C ASP A 505 24.13 4.27 -26.59
N ARG A 506 24.84 4.98 -27.47
CA ARG A 506 24.60 4.92 -28.92
C ARG A 506 24.78 3.52 -29.51
N GLN A 507 25.74 2.73 -29.00
CA GLN A 507 26.00 1.39 -29.52
C GLN A 507 24.87 0.44 -29.12
N ALA A 508 24.45 0.49 -27.86
CA ALA A 508 23.32 -0.25 -27.34
C ALA A 508 22.01 0.13 -28.04
N GLU A 509 21.84 1.40 -28.39
CA GLU A 509 20.68 1.90 -29.13
C GLU A 509 20.66 1.43 -30.59
N GLN A 510 21.80 1.38 -31.27
CA GLN A 510 21.90 0.78 -32.60
C GLN A 510 21.57 -0.72 -32.57
N ALA A 511 22.09 -1.45 -31.59
CA ALA A 511 21.75 -2.85 -31.40
C ALA A 511 20.24 -3.03 -31.12
N LEU A 512 19.66 -2.17 -30.28
CA LEU A 512 18.21 -2.17 -30.05
C LEU A 512 17.44 -1.92 -31.35
N ARG A 513 17.83 -0.94 -32.17
CA ARG A 513 17.20 -0.67 -33.46
C ARG A 513 17.18 -1.91 -34.37
N GLU A 514 18.28 -2.64 -34.44
CA GLU A 514 18.37 -3.88 -35.22
C GLU A 514 17.44 -4.97 -34.65
N THR A 515 17.45 -5.14 -33.32
CA THR A 515 16.50 -6.01 -32.63
C THR A 515 15.06 -5.64 -32.96
N LEU A 516 14.67 -4.37 -32.89
CA LEU A 516 13.30 -3.93 -33.18
C LEU A 516 12.89 -4.23 -34.62
N ARG A 517 13.81 -4.08 -35.59
CA ARG A 517 13.54 -4.44 -36.99
C ARG A 517 13.28 -5.92 -37.18
N GLU A 518 14.06 -6.78 -36.53
CA GLU A 518 13.82 -8.22 -36.56
C GLU A 518 12.49 -8.59 -35.89
N LEU A 519 12.18 -7.94 -34.76
CA LEU A 519 10.91 -8.15 -34.09
C LEU A 519 9.73 -7.72 -34.96
N ALA A 520 9.81 -6.57 -35.62
CA ALA A 520 8.74 -5.98 -36.42
C ALA A 520 8.33 -6.79 -37.67
N LYS A 521 9.14 -7.77 -38.09
CA LYS A 521 8.82 -8.67 -39.21
C LYS A 521 7.59 -9.55 -38.95
N VAL A 522 7.30 -9.84 -37.68
CA VAL A 522 6.26 -10.80 -37.28
C VAL A 522 5.25 -10.25 -36.28
N ARG A 523 5.43 -9.01 -35.81
CA ARG A 523 4.55 -8.36 -34.82
C ARG A 523 4.57 -6.83 -34.98
N SER A 524 3.56 -6.15 -34.49
CA SER A 524 3.51 -4.67 -34.46
C SER A 524 4.35 -4.14 -33.31
N VAL A 525 5.24 -3.19 -33.56
CA VAL A 525 6.07 -2.56 -32.51
C VAL A 525 5.67 -1.10 -32.36
N ILE A 526 5.16 -0.71 -31.19
CA ILE A 526 4.77 0.66 -30.88
C ILE A 526 5.74 1.23 -29.86
N LEU A 527 6.34 2.38 -30.16
CA LEU A 527 7.32 2.99 -29.27
C LEU A 527 7.11 4.48 -29.07
N VAL A 528 7.18 4.92 -27.83
CA VAL A 528 7.37 6.33 -27.48
C VAL A 528 8.86 6.59 -27.47
N THR A 529 9.36 7.49 -28.33
CA THR A 529 10.78 7.82 -28.33
C THR A 529 11.06 9.25 -28.76
N HIS A 530 12.19 9.76 -28.30
CA HIS A 530 12.81 11.00 -28.77
C HIS A 530 14.11 10.74 -29.54
N SER A 531 14.49 9.47 -29.70
CA SER A 531 15.74 9.09 -30.34
C SER A 531 15.67 9.17 -31.87
N PRO A 532 16.55 9.96 -32.51
CA PRO A 532 16.68 9.94 -33.97
C PRO A 532 17.04 8.56 -34.52
N ILE A 533 17.80 7.74 -33.78
CA ILE A 533 18.24 6.41 -34.23
C ILE A 533 17.04 5.45 -34.34
N LEU A 534 16.15 5.47 -33.35
CA LEU A 534 14.96 4.65 -33.34
C LEU A 534 13.88 5.20 -34.29
N LEU A 535 13.69 6.52 -34.33
CA LEU A 535 12.75 7.17 -35.26
C LEU A 535 13.06 6.86 -36.73
N ALA A 536 14.35 6.82 -37.09
CA ALA A 536 14.79 6.47 -38.44
C ALA A 536 14.48 5.01 -38.84
N ALA A 537 14.11 4.14 -37.89
CA ALA A 537 13.66 2.77 -38.17
C ALA A 537 12.14 2.61 -38.15
N CYS A 538 11.38 3.65 -37.82
CA CYS A 538 9.93 3.60 -37.77
C CYS A 538 9.33 3.71 -39.17
N ASP A 539 8.30 2.92 -39.43
CA ASP A 539 7.50 2.92 -40.66
C ASP A 539 6.43 4.01 -40.61
N ASP A 540 5.75 4.14 -39.48
CA ASP A 540 4.73 5.17 -39.23
C ASP A 540 5.06 6.02 -38.00
N LEU A 541 4.49 7.22 -37.97
CA LEU A 541 4.66 8.15 -36.88
C LEU A 541 3.36 8.88 -36.58
N VAL A 542 3.06 9.01 -35.29
CA VAL A 542 1.92 9.77 -34.75
C VAL A 542 2.48 10.86 -33.84
N ALA A 543 2.29 12.11 -34.25
CA ALA A 543 2.67 13.29 -33.47
C ALA A 543 1.47 13.77 -32.64
N LEU A 544 1.63 13.76 -31.31
CA LEU A 544 0.68 14.30 -30.35
C LEU A 544 1.06 15.72 -29.93
N ASP A 545 0.09 16.63 -29.98
CA ASP A 545 0.20 17.97 -29.40
C ASP A 545 -1.02 18.27 -28.53
N GLN A 546 -0.77 18.67 -27.27
CA GLN A 546 -1.80 18.97 -26.27
C GLN A 546 -2.95 17.94 -26.19
N GLY A 547 -2.63 16.64 -26.26
CA GLY A 547 -3.62 15.57 -26.17
C GLY A 547 -4.41 15.29 -27.45
N ARG A 548 -4.02 15.89 -28.58
CA ARG A 548 -4.65 15.67 -29.90
C ARG A 548 -3.62 15.16 -30.89
N VAL A 549 -4.09 14.41 -31.89
CA VAL A 549 -3.26 14.01 -33.03
C VAL A 549 -3.03 15.24 -33.90
N ALA A 550 -1.78 15.68 -34.00
CA ALA A 550 -1.38 16.79 -34.86
C ALA A 550 -1.05 16.29 -36.28
N LEU A 551 -0.29 15.19 -36.37
CA LEU A 551 0.12 14.54 -37.63
C LEU A 551 0.14 13.03 -37.43
N ALA A 552 -0.26 12.25 -38.44
CA ALA A 552 -0.17 10.79 -38.44
C ALA A 552 0.04 10.28 -39.87
N GLY A 553 0.84 9.23 -40.04
CA GLY A 553 1.17 8.66 -41.35
C GLY A 553 2.63 8.17 -41.47
N PRO A 554 3.12 7.93 -42.70
CA PRO A 554 4.43 7.35 -42.92
C PRO A 554 5.57 8.22 -42.39
N SER A 555 6.51 7.59 -41.69
CA SER A 555 7.66 8.24 -41.06
C SER A 555 8.49 9.07 -42.05
N ALA A 556 8.66 8.56 -43.28
CA ALA A 556 9.39 9.25 -44.35
C ALA A 556 8.79 10.61 -44.73
N GLU A 557 7.47 10.78 -44.60
CA GLU A 557 6.79 12.04 -44.93
C GLU A 557 6.74 13.02 -43.75
N ILE A 558 6.66 12.49 -42.52
CA ILE A 558 6.41 13.30 -41.33
C ILE A 558 7.72 13.76 -40.67
N LEU A 559 8.77 12.94 -40.65
CA LEU A 559 10.05 13.31 -40.05
C LEU A 559 10.62 14.62 -40.62
N PRO A 560 10.64 14.86 -41.95
CA PRO A 560 11.12 16.14 -42.49
C PRO A 560 10.29 17.33 -42.04
N ARG A 561 8.96 17.16 -41.91
CA ARG A 561 8.02 18.21 -41.46
C ARG A 561 8.16 18.53 -39.98
N LEU A 562 8.50 17.55 -39.14
CA LEU A 562 8.70 17.74 -37.70
C LEU A 562 10.05 18.35 -37.35
N PHE A 563 11.11 18.00 -38.08
CA PHE A 563 12.48 18.45 -37.79
C PHE A 563 12.97 19.57 -38.71
N GLY A 564 12.10 20.15 -39.54
CA GLY A 564 12.40 21.35 -40.33
C GLY A 564 13.36 21.11 -41.50
N GLN A 565 13.39 19.90 -42.08
CA GLN A 565 14.08 19.68 -43.34
C GLN A 565 13.08 19.91 -44.48
N ASN A 566 13.24 21.02 -45.21
CA ASN A 566 12.54 21.23 -46.48
C ASN A 566 12.76 19.98 -47.35
N PRO A 567 11.71 19.41 -47.98
CA PRO A 567 11.92 18.39 -48.99
C PRO A 567 12.81 19.01 -50.08
N LEU A 568 13.96 18.39 -50.35
CA LEU A 568 14.78 18.75 -51.50
C LEU A 568 13.87 18.65 -52.74
N PRO A 569 13.76 19.69 -53.57
CA PRO A 569 12.98 19.59 -54.79
C PRO A 569 13.54 18.45 -55.65
N PRO A 570 12.69 17.73 -56.41
CA PRO A 570 13.15 16.67 -57.28
C PRO A 570 14.22 17.22 -58.23
N MET A 571 15.35 16.54 -58.35
CA MET A 571 16.41 16.91 -59.29
C MET A 571 15.83 16.87 -60.71
N GLU A 572 15.60 18.04 -61.30
CA GLU A 572 15.36 18.18 -62.73
C GLU A 572 16.62 17.78 -63.49
N GLU A 573 16.45 16.92 -64.50
CA GLU A 573 17.51 16.52 -65.43
C GLU A 573 18.15 17.76 -66.09
N PRO A 574 19.48 17.76 -66.31
CA PRO A 574 20.15 18.92 -66.89
C PRO A 574 19.72 19.11 -68.36
N PRO A 575 19.32 20.33 -68.78
CA PRO A 575 19.06 20.60 -70.17
C PRO A 575 20.37 20.59 -70.99
N LYS A 576 20.31 19.92 -72.14
CA LYS A 576 21.36 19.88 -73.17
C LYS A 576 21.68 21.30 -73.65
N GLY A 577 22.98 21.58 -73.81
CA GLY A 577 23.52 22.92 -74.01
C GLY A 577 23.24 23.57 -75.36
N ASN A 578 23.62 24.85 -75.44
CA ASN A 578 24.22 25.44 -76.64
C ASN A 578 24.96 26.75 -76.31
N ASP A 579 26.06 26.94 -77.03
CA ASP A 579 27.03 28.04 -77.00
C ASP A 579 26.45 29.45 -77.23
N LYS A 580 27.01 30.47 -76.54
CA LYS A 580 27.82 31.54 -77.16
C LYS A 580 28.30 32.63 -76.18
N LYS A 581 29.51 33.14 -76.51
CA LYS A 581 30.28 34.32 -76.07
C LYS A 581 29.42 35.59 -75.84
N ASP A 582 29.78 36.59 -75.03
CA ASP A 582 31.01 37.41 -75.06
C ASP A 582 31.02 38.42 -73.88
N GLY A 583 32.18 38.99 -73.57
CA GLY A 583 32.31 40.38 -73.06
C GLY A 583 32.51 40.60 -71.55
N GLY A 584 33.73 40.94 -71.13
CA GLY A 584 34.07 41.27 -69.74
C GLY A 584 34.07 42.76 -69.38
N GLN A 585 34.16 43.07 -68.09
CA GLN A 585 34.80 44.29 -67.57
C GLN A 585 35.13 44.18 -66.06
N LYS A 586 36.40 44.42 -65.71
CA LYS A 586 36.92 44.89 -64.40
C LYS A 586 37.01 46.44 -64.47
N PRO A 587 37.24 47.24 -63.39
CA PRO A 587 38.00 46.97 -62.14
C PRO A 587 37.27 47.53 -60.87
N ASP A 588 37.72 47.50 -59.61
CA ASP A 588 38.95 48.06 -59.02
C ASP A 588 39.13 47.66 -57.54
N ALA A 589 40.37 47.74 -57.06
CA ALA A 589 40.81 47.44 -55.70
C ALA A 589 40.99 48.69 -54.83
N LYS A 590 40.81 48.57 -53.50
CA LYS A 590 41.51 49.40 -52.51
C LYS A 590 41.68 48.69 -51.14
N GLN A 591 42.95 48.62 -50.75
CA GLN A 591 43.60 48.40 -49.44
C GLN A 591 42.93 49.18 -48.28
N ALA A 592 43.15 49.00 -46.97
CA ALA A 592 43.98 48.22 -46.03
C ALA A 592 43.23 48.38 -44.66
N GLY A 593 43.44 47.69 -43.54
CA GLY A 593 44.52 46.91 -42.95
C GLY A 593 44.22 46.78 -41.43
N GLY A 594 44.93 45.91 -40.72
CA GLY A 594 45.06 45.97 -39.25
C GLY A 594 44.46 44.82 -38.43
N ALA A 595 45.28 43.81 -38.17
CA ALA A 595 45.29 43.03 -36.91
C ALA A 595 46.60 43.42 -36.14
N PRO A 596 46.95 42.95 -34.92
CA PRO A 596 46.39 41.81 -34.16
C PRO A 596 46.44 41.90 -32.58
N GLN A 597 46.01 40.80 -31.90
CA GLN A 597 46.51 40.26 -30.60
C GLN A 597 46.27 41.07 -29.28
N SER A 598 46.19 40.56 -28.05
CA SER A 598 46.28 39.23 -27.41
C SER A 598 45.99 39.35 -25.88
N LYS A 599 45.15 38.46 -25.31
CA LYS A 599 45.32 37.69 -24.02
C LYS A 599 45.52 38.44 -22.64
N PRO A 600 45.47 37.76 -21.46
CA PRO A 600 44.43 38.02 -20.42
C PRO A 600 44.90 38.30 -18.96
N ALA A 601 43.94 38.67 -18.07
CA ALA A 601 43.88 38.55 -16.58
C ALA A 601 44.96 39.30 -15.73
N PRO A 602 44.75 39.72 -14.45
CA PRO A 602 44.18 38.92 -13.35
C PRO A 602 43.36 39.65 -12.25
N GLN A 603 43.07 38.85 -11.21
CA GLN A 603 42.40 39.02 -9.91
C GLN A 603 42.67 40.31 -9.11
N ASP A 604 41.70 40.67 -8.25
CA ASP A 604 42.00 41.31 -6.97
C ASP A 604 40.99 40.93 -5.87
N ALA A 605 41.55 40.57 -4.72
CA ALA A 605 40.89 40.33 -3.45
C ALA A 605 41.09 41.54 -2.52
N LYS A 606 40.13 41.82 -1.65
CA LYS A 606 40.38 42.61 -0.42
C LYS A 606 39.67 41.98 0.77
N ALA A 607 40.49 41.58 1.73
CA ALA A 607 40.13 41.28 3.11
C ALA A 607 40.17 42.56 3.95
N GLN A 608 39.41 42.59 5.04
CA GLN A 608 39.75 43.36 6.23
C GLN A 608 39.42 42.55 7.49
N ASP A 609 40.45 42.43 8.33
CA ASP A 609 40.53 41.74 9.61
C ASP A 609 39.69 42.39 10.71
N THR A 610 39.26 41.57 11.68
CA THR A 610 39.30 41.91 13.12
C THR A 610 39.32 40.63 13.97
N LYS A 611 40.29 40.55 14.88
CA LYS A 611 40.54 39.56 15.95
C LYS A 611 41.32 40.34 17.06
N PRO A 612 41.64 39.78 18.25
CA PRO A 612 41.14 38.59 18.97
C PRO A 612 41.01 38.80 20.51
N GLN A 613 40.52 37.79 21.24
CA GLN A 613 40.88 37.31 22.62
C GLN A 613 39.68 36.51 23.17
N GLY A 614 39.76 35.35 23.84
CA GLY A 614 40.86 34.48 24.22
C GLY A 614 40.38 33.50 25.34
N SER A 615 40.69 32.21 25.17
CA SER A 615 41.03 31.20 26.23
C SER A 615 39.91 30.48 27.04
N PRO A 616 40.19 29.31 27.70
CA PRO A 616 39.56 28.00 27.40
C PRO A 616 39.12 27.17 28.65
N GLN A 617 38.77 25.89 28.41
CA GLN A 617 38.72 24.72 29.32
C GLN A 617 37.36 24.27 29.93
N GLY A 618 37.06 22.98 29.72
CA GLY A 618 36.76 22.03 30.80
C GLY A 618 35.30 21.57 30.99
N ALA A 619 34.97 20.38 30.46
CA ALA A 619 34.28 19.25 31.11
C ALA A 619 33.79 18.25 30.05
#